data_AF-A0A3B5B3U8-F1
#
_entry.id   AF-A0A3B5B3U8-F1
#
_cell.length_a   1.000
_cell.length_b   1.000
_cell.length_c   1.000
_cell.angle_alpha   90.00
_cell.angle_beta   90.00
_cell.angle_gamma   90.00
#
_symmetry.space_group_name_H-M   'P 1'
#
loop_
_entity.id
_entity.type
_entity.pdbx_description
1 polymer ?
#
loop_
_entity_poly.entity_id
_entity_poly.type
_entity_poly.pdbx_seq_one_letter_code
_entity_poly.pdbx_strand_id
1 'polypeptide(L)'
;NADFTWLFAVRTELVQGLSDVTVNQLLDRLYGNGVINEEEKNAIRAQMGADKARELIDRVRNKGHDAASALTTALNEVDSFLFRNLNLRQKQESVQLR
;
A
#
# COMPACT_ATOMS: atom_id res chain seq x y z
N ASN A 1 8.94 -12.65 13.93
CA ASN A 1 8.56 -12.26 12.56
C ASN A 1 7.88 -10.91 12.64
N ALA A 2 8.66 -9.83 12.82
CA ALA A 2 8.16 -8.49 13.16
C ALA A 2 7.88 -7.61 11.91
N ASP A 3 8.08 -8.17 10.71
CA ASP A 3 8.14 -7.43 9.45
C ASP A 3 6.79 -7.01 8.83
N PHE A 4 5.64 -7.32 9.46
CA PHE A 4 4.32 -6.98 8.91
C PHE A 4 3.48 -6.02 9.77
N THR A 5 3.92 -5.66 10.97
CA THR A 5 3.20 -4.69 11.81
C THR A 5 3.23 -3.28 11.22
N TRP A 6 4.29 -2.92 10.48
CA TRP A 6 4.38 -1.61 9.81
C TRP A 6 3.24 -1.42 8.80
N LEU A 7 2.82 -2.48 8.11
CA LEU A 7 1.69 -2.47 7.16
C LEU A 7 0.38 -2.04 7.82
N PHE A 8 0.15 -2.38 9.09
CA PHE A 8 -1.04 -1.92 9.83
C PHE A 8 -0.99 -0.43 10.17
N ALA A 9 0.20 0.08 10.52
CA ALA A 9 0.38 1.48 10.86
C ALA A 9 0.32 2.37 9.60
N VAL A 10 0.99 1.95 8.52
CA VAL A 10 0.94 2.69 7.26
C VAL A 10 -0.40 2.54 6.55
N ARG A 11 -1.24 1.54 6.86
CA ARG A 11 -2.55 1.39 6.23
C ARG A 11 -3.41 2.62 6.36
N THR A 12 -3.49 3.18 7.56
CA THR A 12 -4.35 4.35 7.81
C THR A 12 -3.80 5.58 7.07
N GLU A 13 -2.49 5.77 7.08
CA GLU A 13 -1.86 6.89 6.38
C GLU A 13 -1.88 6.72 4.86
N LEU A 14 -1.74 5.50 4.34
CA LEU A 14 -1.91 5.18 2.92
C LEU A 14 -3.35 5.47 2.49
N VAL A 15 -4.34 5.05 3.28
CA VAL A 15 -5.75 5.31 2.97
C VAL A 15 -6.09 6.81 2.96
N GLN A 16 -5.40 7.62 3.77
CA GLN A 16 -5.60 9.07 3.83
C GLN A 16 -4.71 9.86 2.85
N GLY A 17 -3.53 9.35 2.54
CA GLY A 17 -2.52 10.02 1.72
C GLY A 17 -2.53 9.58 0.25
N LEU A 18 -3.05 8.39 -0.07
CA LEU A 18 -3.16 7.94 -1.45
C LEU A 18 -4.32 8.68 -2.14
N SER A 19 -3.96 9.43 -3.17
CA SER A 19 -4.94 9.98 -4.10
C SER A 19 -5.42 8.89 -5.07
N ASP A 20 -6.61 9.06 -5.64
CA ASP A 20 -7.23 8.05 -6.54
C ASP A 20 -6.33 7.70 -7.74
N VAL A 21 -5.55 8.69 -8.19
CA VAL A 21 -4.51 8.57 -9.23
C VAL A 21 -3.39 7.64 -8.78
N THR A 22 -2.82 7.86 -7.60
CA THR A 22 -1.75 7.04 -7.01
C THR A 22 -2.22 5.60 -6.81
N VAL A 23 -3.46 5.42 -6.33
CA VAL A 23 -4.06 4.08 -6.16
C VAL A 23 -4.19 3.36 -7.52
N ASN A 24 -4.66 4.07 -8.56
CA ASN A 24 -4.77 3.49 -9.90
C ASN A 24 -3.41 3.07 -10.48
N GLN A 25 -2.37 3.88 -10.28
CA GLN A 25 -1.01 3.55 -10.72
C GLN A 25 -0.44 2.35 -9.96
N LEU A 26 -0.63 2.30 -8.64
CA LEU A 26 -0.26 1.13 -7.82
C LEU A 26 -0.95 -0.14 -8.32
N LEU A 27 -2.25 -0.06 -8.62
CA LEU A 27 -3.03 -1.16 -9.17
C LEU A 27 -2.48 -1.67 -10.49
N ASP A 28 -2.10 -0.77 -11.39
CA ASP A 28 -1.57 -1.14 -12.70
C ASP A 28 -0.23 -1.88 -12.55
N ARG A 29 0.62 -1.43 -11.62
CA ARG A 29 1.89 -2.12 -11.29
C ARG A 29 1.67 -3.48 -10.61
N LEU A 30 0.74 -3.56 -9.65
CA LEU A 30 0.39 -4.83 -9.00
C LEU A 30 -0.15 -5.85 -10.01
N TYR A 31 -0.95 -5.38 -10.98
CA TYR A 31 -1.42 -6.21 -12.07
C TYR A 31 -0.27 -6.65 -12.99
N GLY A 32 0.62 -5.73 -13.36
CA GLY A 32 1.81 -6.04 -14.18
C GLY A 32 2.77 -7.03 -13.52
N ASN A 33 2.90 -7.00 -12.19
CA ASN A 33 3.69 -7.96 -11.43
C ASN A 33 2.98 -9.32 -11.23
N GLY A 34 1.75 -9.51 -11.71
CA GLY A 34 0.97 -10.73 -11.48
C GLY A 34 0.49 -10.88 -10.03
N VAL A 35 0.59 -9.80 -9.24
CA VAL A 35 0.14 -9.77 -7.84
C VAL A 35 -1.35 -9.66 -7.76
N ILE A 36 -2.06 -9.12 -8.75
CA ILE A 36 -3.54 -9.13 -8.77
C ILE A 36 -4.04 -9.52 -10.15
N ASN A 37 -5.16 -10.23 -10.21
CA ASN A 37 -5.83 -10.59 -11.45
C ASN A 37 -6.74 -9.45 -11.96
N GLU A 38 -7.27 -9.58 -13.18
CA GLU A 38 -8.15 -8.56 -13.77
C GLU A 38 -9.44 -8.37 -12.94
N GLU A 39 -10.04 -9.45 -12.44
CA GLU A 39 -11.19 -9.38 -11.54
C GLU A 39 -10.88 -8.62 -10.25
N GLU A 40 -9.74 -8.91 -9.61
CA GLU A 40 -9.30 -8.22 -8.40
C GLU A 40 -9.03 -6.74 -8.69
N LYS A 41 -8.40 -6.45 -9.83
CA LYS A 41 -8.15 -5.08 -10.30
C LYS A 41 -9.46 -4.31 -10.50
N ASN A 42 -10.47 -4.95 -11.09
CA ASN A 42 -11.77 -4.31 -11.33
C ASN A 42 -12.56 -4.13 -10.03
N ALA A 43 -12.51 -5.10 -9.11
CA ALA A 43 -13.14 -4.99 -7.79
C ALA A 43 -12.59 -3.78 -7.02
N ILE A 44 -11.25 -3.65 -6.96
CA ILE A 44 -10.64 -2.51 -6.27
C ILE A 44 -10.94 -1.21 -7.03
N ARG A 45 -10.95 -1.21 -8.38
CA ARG A 45 -11.34 -0.03 -9.17
C ARG A 45 -12.78 0.41 -8.99
N ALA A 46 -13.68 -0.50 -8.64
CA ALA A 46 -15.08 -0.18 -8.36
C ALA A 46 -15.26 0.56 -7.03
N GLN A 47 -14.27 0.47 -6.13
CA GLN A 47 -14.24 1.23 -4.88
C GLN A 47 -13.86 2.69 -5.12
N MET A 48 -14.24 3.58 -4.21
CA MET A 48 -13.95 5.02 -4.30
C MET A 48 -13.13 5.52 -3.10
N GLY A 49 -12.16 6.39 -3.37
CA GLY A 49 -11.42 7.12 -2.34
C GLY A 49 -10.72 6.21 -1.33
N ALA A 50 -11.08 6.35 -0.06
CA ALA A 50 -10.45 5.63 1.06
C ALA A 50 -10.69 4.11 1.02
N ASP A 51 -11.87 3.67 0.56
CA ASP A 51 -12.20 2.24 0.51
C ASP A 51 -11.41 1.53 -0.58
N LYS A 52 -11.07 2.24 -1.66
CA LYS A 52 -10.17 1.78 -2.71
C LYS A 52 -8.78 1.43 -2.17
N ALA A 53 -8.21 2.32 -1.37
CA ALA A 53 -6.93 2.10 -0.73
C ALA A 53 -6.99 0.97 0.33
N ARG A 54 -8.11 0.84 1.06
CA ARG A 54 -8.30 -0.26 2.01
C ARG A 54 -8.32 -1.61 1.30
N GLU A 55 -9.10 -1.75 0.23
CA GLU A 55 -9.18 -2.98 -0.55
C GLU A 55 -7.82 -3.38 -1.14
N LEU A 56 -7.06 -2.41 -1.68
CA LEU A 56 -5.69 -2.64 -2.16
C LEU A 56 -4.80 -3.28 -1.07
N ILE A 57 -4.83 -2.71 0.15
CA ILE A 57 -3.99 -3.16 1.26
C ILE A 57 -4.47 -4.52 1.79
N ASP A 58 -5.78 -4.74 1.85
CA ASP A 58 -6.32 -6.03 2.27
C ASP A 58 -5.95 -7.14 1.28
N ARG A 59 -5.95 -6.83 -0.03
CA ARG A 59 -5.50 -7.75 -1.08
C ARG A 59 -4.04 -8.11 -0.96
N VAL A 60 -3.19 -7.10 -0.74
CA VAL A 60 -1.75 -7.27 -0.52
C VAL A 60 -1.51 -8.13 0.72
N ARG A 61 -2.29 -7.93 1.78
CA ARG A 61 -2.23 -8.76 2.98
C ARG A 61 -2.65 -10.20 2.71
N ASN A 62 -3.71 -10.42 1.94
CA ASN A 62 -4.23 -11.75 1.62
C ASN A 62 -3.20 -12.58 0.82
N LYS A 63 -2.47 -11.93 -0.11
CA LYS A 63 -1.42 -12.58 -0.89
C LYS A 63 -0.07 -12.72 -0.18
N GLY A 64 0.14 -12.01 0.92
CA GLY A 64 1.29 -12.18 1.80
C GLY A 64 2.54 -11.42 1.35
N HIS A 65 3.72 -11.98 1.65
CA HIS A 65 5.01 -11.26 1.56
C HIS A 65 5.32 -10.74 0.15
N ASP A 66 5.06 -11.54 -0.87
CA ASP A 66 5.38 -11.21 -2.26
C ASP A 66 4.62 -9.95 -2.72
N ALA A 67 3.34 -9.89 -2.38
CA ALA A 67 2.49 -8.74 -2.65
C ALA A 67 2.90 -7.50 -1.85
N ALA A 68 3.30 -7.68 -0.58
CA ALA A 68 3.79 -6.58 0.26
C ALA A 68 5.07 -5.96 -0.30
N SER A 69 6.00 -6.80 -0.77
CA SER A 69 7.22 -6.35 -1.43
C SER A 69 6.89 -5.60 -2.72
N ALA A 70 6.02 -6.15 -3.57
CA ALA A 70 5.60 -5.51 -4.81
C ALA A 70 4.89 -4.16 -4.57
N LEU A 71 4.01 -4.08 -3.56
CA LEU A 71 3.36 -2.83 -3.17
C LEU A 71 4.39 -1.79 -2.73
N THR A 72 5.37 -2.20 -1.93
CA THR A 72 6.42 -1.31 -1.42
C THR A 72 7.27 -0.75 -2.57
N THR A 73 7.68 -1.61 -3.50
CA THR A 73 8.41 -1.19 -4.71
C THR A 73 7.57 -0.25 -5.57
N ALA A 74 6.32 -0.62 -5.86
CA ALA A 74 5.42 0.20 -6.67
C ALA A 74 5.16 1.57 -6.01
N LEU A 75 4.98 1.60 -4.69
CA LEU A 75 4.79 2.84 -3.93
C LEU A 75 6.04 3.72 -3.99
N ASN A 76 7.23 3.16 -3.83
CA ASN A 76 8.46 3.92 -3.94
C ASN A 76 8.69 4.48 -5.36
N GLU A 77 8.28 3.76 -6.40
CA GLU A 77 8.39 4.22 -7.79
C GLU A 77 7.34 5.26 -8.18
N VAL A 78 6.11 5.09 -7.70
CA VAL A 78 4.99 6.01 -7.97
C VAL A 78 5.11 7.27 -7.14
N ASP A 79 5.38 7.11 -5.84
CA ASP A 79 5.46 8.21 -4.89
C ASP A 79 6.51 7.94 -3.81
N SER A 80 7.77 8.19 -4.17
CA SER A 80 8.90 8.08 -3.26
C SER A 80 8.84 9.07 -2.09
N PHE A 81 8.01 10.11 -2.20
CA PHE A 81 7.82 11.11 -1.15
C PHE A 81 6.88 10.56 -0.08
N LEU A 82 5.75 9.98 -0.48
CA LEU A 82 4.84 9.26 0.42
C LEU A 82 5.56 8.09 1.09
N PHE A 83 6.32 7.29 0.34
CA PHE A 83 7.09 6.18 0.91
C PHE A 83 8.10 6.67 1.97
N ARG A 84 8.86 7.73 1.67
CA ARG A 84 9.77 8.32 2.65
C ARG A 84 9.04 8.88 3.86
N ASN A 85 7.93 9.57 3.67
CA ASN A 85 7.16 10.16 4.76
C ASN A 85 6.63 9.07 5.71
N LEU A 86 6.09 7.98 5.16
CA LEU A 86 5.62 6.81 5.93
C LEU A 86 6.76 6.10 6.67
N ASN A 87 7.89 5.87 5.99
CA ASN A 87 9.06 5.21 6.59
C ASN A 87 9.73 6.06 7.67
N LEU A 88 9.78 7.38 7.47
CA LEU A 88 10.27 8.33 8.46
C LEU A 88 9.34 8.39 9.67
N ARG A 89 8.00 8.46 9.48
CA ARG A 89 7.03 8.46 10.58
C ARG A 89 7.09 7.19 11.42
N GLN A 90 7.20 6.02 10.80
CA GLN A 90 7.44 4.75 11.51
C GLN A 90 8.71 4.77 12.38
N LYS A 91 9.82 5.33 11.86
CA LYS A 91 11.04 5.51 12.65
C LYS A 91 10.90 6.53 13.77
N GLN A 92 10.13 7.59 13.58
CA GLN A 92 9.93 8.65 14.58
C GLN A 92 9.09 8.16 15.77
N GLU A 93 8.03 7.37 15.53
CA GLU A 93 7.19 6.81 16.59
C GLU A 93 7.96 5.82 17.48
N SER A 94 8.96 5.13 16.90
CA SER A 94 9.89 4.24 17.63
C SER A 94 10.84 5.00 18.58
N VAL A 95 11.07 6.30 18.36
CA VAL A 95 11.94 7.14 19.19
C VAL A 95 11.15 7.80 20.34
N GLN A 96 9.84 8.02 20.16
CA GLN A 96 8.99 8.66 21.17
C GLN A 96 8.57 7.70 22.31
N LEU A 97 8.70 6.39 22.11
CA LEU A 97 8.37 5.34 23.09
C LEU A 97 9.58 4.89 23.94
N ARG A 98 10.69 5.65 23.93
CA ARG A 98 11.88 5.40 24.76
C ARG A 98 12.05 6.42 25.87
#